data_AF-A0A238DLQ9-F1
#
_entry.id   AF-A0A238DLQ9-F1
#
_cell.length_a   1.000
_cell.length_b   1.000
_cell.length_c   1.000
_cell.angle_alpha   90.00
_cell.angle_beta   90.00
_cell.angle_gamma   90.00
#
_symmetry.space_group_name_H-M   'P 1'
#
loop_
_entity.id
_entity.type
_entity.pdbx_description
1 polymer ?
#
loop_
_entity_poly.entity_id
_entity_poly.type
_entity_poly.pdbx_seq_one_letter_code
_entity_poly.pdbx_strand_id
1 'polypeptide(L)'
;MLAESKRAHEEALVKHESEMEALRTTFLEAMTLRGPVEYWRTKATKHERKASDLIWWMFGSMAVLAIGLVWLTEHVFSTLSQGKPDTWKVAAPVLIGVVAIWAVRMVARMFLSHSHLATDAEERVTMVMTYLALLEGKKMPSDEDRKLVLAPLFRPATDGMVKDEGLPHPMLELFTRMGQK
;
A
#
# COMPACT_ATOMS: atom_id res chain seq x y z
N MET A 1 16.84 -42.26 -49.88
CA MET A 1 15.41 -42.04 -49.55
C MET A 1 15.06 -42.33 -48.09
N LEU A 2 14.93 -43.58 -47.61
CA LEU A 2 14.54 -43.83 -46.21
C LEU A 2 15.56 -43.33 -45.17
N ALA A 3 16.86 -43.54 -45.41
CA ALA A 3 17.92 -43.08 -44.50
C ALA A 3 18.06 -41.56 -44.46
N GLU A 4 17.81 -40.89 -45.59
CA GLU A 4 17.78 -39.42 -45.70
C GLU A 4 16.58 -38.82 -44.97
N SER A 5 15.40 -39.41 -45.15
CA SER A 5 14.18 -38.97 -44.46
C SER A 5 14.29 -39.12 -42.95
N LYS A 6 14.93 -40.20 -42.46
CA LYS A 6 15.19 -40.38 -41.02
C LYS A 6 16.14 -39.32 -40.47
N ARG A 7 17.24 -39.03 -41.17
CA ARG A 7 18.20 -37.99 -40.77
C ARG A 7 17.58 -36.60 -40.75
N ALA A 8 16.80 -36.24 -41.77
CA ALA A 8 16.10 -34.97 -41.83
C ALA A 8 15.05 -34.84 -40.70
N HIS A 9 14.41 -35.95 -40.32
CA HIS A 9 13.47 -35.97 -39.20
C HIS A 9 14.19 -35.85 -37.84
N GLU A 10 15.32 -36.52 -37.65
CA GLU A 10 16.17 -36.41 -36.46
C GLU A 10 16.73 -34.98 -36.29
N GLU A 11 17.23 -34.36 -37.37
CA GLU A 11 17.65 -32.95 -37.34
C GLU A 11 16.51 -32.00 -37.01
N ALA A 12 15.31 -32.24 -37.54
CA ALA A 12 14.14 -31.43 -37.24
C ALA A 12 13.70 -31.58 -35.77
N LEU A 13 13.79 -32.78 -35.20
CA LEU A 13 13.49 -33.04 -33.80
C LEU A 13 14.49 -32.35 -32.87
N VAL A 14 15.80 -32.48 -33.15
CA VAL A 14 16.86 -31.84 -32.36
C VAL A 14 16.75 -30.32 -32.43
N LYS A 15 16.47 -29.78 -33.62
CA LYS A 15 16.25 -28.34 -33.79
C LYS A 15 15.04 -27.88 -32.99
N HIS A 16 13.91 -28.57 -33.10
CA HIS A 16 12.69 -28.25 -32.36
C HIS A 16 12.89 -28.34 -30.84
N GLU A 17 13.62 -29.35 -30.36
CA GLU A 17 13.94 -29.52 -28.95
C GLU A 17 14.81 -28.36 -28.44
N SER A 18 15.83 -27.95 -29.20
CA SER A 18 16.66 -26.78 -28.86
C SER A 18 15.89 -25.45 -28.89
N GLU A 19 14.98 -25.27 -29.85
CA GLU A 19 14.13 -24.06 -29.94
C GLU A 19 13.13 -24.01 -28.78
N MET A 20 12.53 -25.14 -28.41
CA MET A 20 11.63 -25.24 -27.26
C MET A 20 12.37 -24.98 -25.94
N GLU A 21 13.59 -25.48 -25.80
CA GLU A 21 14.41 -25.24 -24.62
C GLU A 21 14.82 -23.77 -24.51
N ALA A 22 15.22 -23.14 -25.62
CA ALA A 22 15.52 -21.71 -25.69
C ALA A 22 14.29 -20.82 -25.40
N LEU A 23 13.11 -21.20 -25.90
CA LEU A 23 11.86 -20.48 -25.60
C LEU A 23 11.50 -20.62 -24.13
N ARG A 24 11.67 -21.82 -23.56
CA ARG A 24 11.40 -22.12 -22.16
C ARG A 24 12.34 -21.34 -21.24
N THR A 25 13.63 -21.26 -21.54
CA THR A 25 14.59 -20.49 -20.74
C THR A 25 14.29 -19.00 -20.83
N THR A 26 14.08 -18.46 -22.03
CA THR A 26 13.70 -17.06 -22.24
C THR A 26 12.38 -16.71 -21.55
N PHE A 27 11.40 -17.61 -21.58
CA PHE A 27 10.11 -17.44 -20.90
C PHE A 27 10.24 -17.53 -19.38
N LEU A 28 11.04 -18.46 -18.86
CA LEU A 28 11.32 -18.57 -17.42
C LEU A 28 12.09 -17.36 -16.91
N GLU A 29 13.07 -16.88 -17.66
CA GLU A 29 13.87 -15.68 -17.38
C GLU A 29 13.00 -14.41 -17.45
N ALA A 30 12.12 -14.34 -18.45
CA ALA A 30 11.11 -13.28 -18.53
C ALA A 30 10.08 -13.38 -17.38
N MET A 31 9.69 -14.58 -16.94
CA MET A 31 8.73 -14.77 -15.84
C MET A 31 9.34 -14.51 -14.46
N THR A 32 10.58 -14.92 -14.21
CA THR A 32 11.27 -14.68 -12.93
C THR A 32 11.46 -13.18 -12.69
N LEU A 33 11.67 -12.41 -13.76
CA LEU A 33 11.73 -10.96 -13.74
C LEU A 33 10.36 -10.29 -13.74
N ARG A 34 9.45 -10.68 -14.65
CA ARG A 34 8.17 -9.99 -14.83
C ARG A 34 7.15 -10.34 -13.76
N GLY A 35 7.09 -11.58 -13.26
CA GLY A 35 6.08 -11.99 -12.29
C GLY A 35 6.08 -11.15 -11.01
N PRO A 36 7.23 -11.02 -10.31
CA PRO A 36 7.33 -10.20 -9.11
C PRO A 36 7.21 -8.70 -9.40
N VAL A 37 7.85 -8.21 -10.47
CA VAL A 37 7.82 -6.79 -10.85
C VAL A 37 6.42 -6.33 -11.22
N GLU A 38 5.71 -7.11 -12.04
CA GLU A 38 4.34 -6.81 -12.45
C GLU A 38 3.38 -6.89 -11.26
N TYR A 39 3.57 -7.84 -10.34
CA TYR A 39 2.80 -7.94 -9.10
C TYR A 39 2.96 -6.67 -8.25
N TRP A 40 4.19 -6.24 -7.97
CA TRP A 40 4.45 -5.06 -7.15
C TRP A 40 4.05 -3.76 -7.84
N ARG A 41 4.23 -3.65 -9.17
CA ARG A 41 3.75 -2.52 -9.98
C ARG A 41 2.22 -2.44 -9.98
N THR A 42 1.53 -3.56 -10.17
CA THR A 42 0.06 -3.63 -10.09
C THR A 42 -0.43 -3.28 -8.69
N LYS A 43 0.28 -3.74 -7.65
CA LYS A 43 -0.04 -3.42 -6.26
C LYS A 43 0.17 -1.94 -5.95
N ALA A 44 1.26 -1.33 -6.42
CA ALA A 44 1.55 0.09 -6.30
C ALA A 44 0.47 0.95 -6.97
N THR A 45 0.19 0.71 -8.26
CA THR A 45 -0.87 1.41 -9.01
C THR A 45 -2.27 1.22 -8.40
N LYS A 46 -2.56 0.04 -7.84
CA LYS A 46 -3.81 -0.20 -7.11
C LYS A 46 -3.88 0.58 -5.80
N HIS A 47 -2.78 0.75 -5.08
CA HIS A 47 -2.71 1.59 -3.88
C HIS A 47 -2.79 3.08 -4.23
N GLU A 48 -2.14 3.54 -5.31
CA GLU A 48 -2.25 4.92 -5.81
C GLU A 48 -3.68 5.25 -6.25
N ARG A 49 -4.32 4.36 -7.01
CA ARG A 49 -5.70 4.57 -7.46
C ARG A 49 -6.67 4.57 -6.30
N LYS A 50 -6.51 3.64 -5.34
CA LYS A 50 -7.30 3.66 -4.10
C LYS A 50 -7.04 4.91 -3.27
N ALA A 51 -5.81 5.40 -3.20
CA ALA A 51 -5.48 6.63 -2.51
C ALA A 51 -6.14 7.84 -3.21
N SER A 52 -6.10 7.90 -4.55
CA SER A 52 -6.76 8.95 -5.34
C SER A 52 -8.28 8.91 -5.21
N ASP A 53 -8.90 7.73 -5.31
CA ASP A 53 -10.34 7.56 -5.12
C ASP A 53 -10.74 7.94 -3.69
N LEU A 54 -9.97 7.55 -2.67
CA LEU A 54 -10.18 7.93 -1.28
C LEU A 54 -10.06 9.45 -1.09
N ILE A 55 -9.07 10.09 -1.73
CA ILE A 55 -8.89 11.54 -1.73
C ILE A 55 -10.12 12.23 -2.35
N TRP A 56 -10.59 11.77 -3.52
CA TRP A 56 -11.77 12.33 -4.17
C TRP A 56 -13.04 12.18 -3.34
N TRP A 57 -13.29 10.99 -2.78
CA TRP A 57 -14.39 10.77 -1.84
C TRP A 57 -14.27 11.63 -0.58
N MET A 58 -13.05 11.84 -0.08
CA MET A 58 -12.79 12.70 1.07
C MET A 58 -13.11 14.16 0.77
N PHE A 59 -12.56 14.73 -0.32
CA PHE A 59 -12.84 16.11 -0.72
C PHE A 59 -14.33 16.33 -0.96
N GLY A 60 -15.02 15.35 -1.57
CA GLY A 60 -16.47 15.35 -1.71
C GLY A 60 -17.19 15.39 -0.36
N SER A 61 -16.84 14.50 0.57
CA SER A 61 -17.46 14.45 1.90
C SER A 61 -17.19 15.71 2.73
N MET A 62 -15.99 16.28 2.64
CA MET A 62 -15.60 17.51 3.32
C MET A 62 -16.36 18.72 2.78
N ALA A 63 -16.53 18.79 1.46
CA ALA A 63 -17.33 19.85 0.85
C ALA A 63 -18.78 19.80 1.32
N VAL A 64 -19.37 18.59 1.38
CA VAL A 64 -20.73 18.40 1.89
C VAL A 64 -20.84 18.79 3.36
N LEU A 65 -19.88 18.37 4.20
CA LEU A 65 -19.82 18.76 5.61
C LEU A 65 -19.68 20.27 5.79
N ALA A 66 -18.82 20.93 5.01
CA ALA A 66 -18.63 22.37 5.08
C ALA A 66 -19.90 23.14 4.67
N ILE A 67 -20.56 22.72 3.58
CA ILE A 67 -21.84 23.30 3.14
C ILE A 67 -22.91 23.09 4.23
N GLY A 68 -22.99 21.89 4.79
CA GLY A 68 -23.92 21.58 5.88
C GLY A 68 -23.66 22.43 7.13
N LEU A 69 -22.39 22.67 7.47
CA LEU A 69 -21.99 23.53 8.60
C LEU A 69 -22.39 24.98 8.36
N VAL A 70 -22.13 25.53 7.16
CA VAL A 70 -22.51 26.90 6.78
C VAL A 70 -24.03 27.07 6.88
N TRP A 71 -24.79 26.13 6.30
CA TRP A 71 -26.25 26.15 6.35
C TRP A 71 -26.79 26.09 7.79
N LEU A 72 -26.20 25.22 8.62
CA LEU A 72 -26.55 25.10 10.03
C LEU A 72 -26.21 26.38 10.81
N THR A 73 -25.06 27.00 10.55
CA THR A 73 -24.67 28.26 11.21
C THR A 73 -25.57 29.43 10.82
N GLU A 74 -25.99 29.55 9.56
CA GLU A 74 -26.99 30.57 9.16
C GLU A 74 -28.34 30.33 9.84
N HIS A 75 -28.78 29.08 9.94
CA HIS A 75 -30.02 28.73 10.63
C HIS A 75 -29.97 29.05 12.14
N VAL A 76 -28.83 28.78 12.79
CA VAL A 76 -28.61 29.09 14.21
C VAL A 76 -28.51 30.60 14.42
N PHE A 77 -27.80 31.32 13.55
CA PHE A 77 -27.61 32.77 13.64
C PHE A 77 -28.92 33.55 13.40
N SER A 78 -29.74 33.11 12.44
CA SER A 78 -31.08 33.69 12.22
C SER A 78 -32.05 33.40 13.38
N THR A 79 -31.92 32.26 14.06
CA THR A 79 -32.68 31.96 15.28
C THR A 79 -32.20 32.80 16.48
N LEU A 80 -30.89 33.06 16.57
CA LEU A 80 -30.26 33.91 17.59
C LEU A 80 -30.70 35.38 17.49
N SER A 81 -30.91 35.89 16.27
CA SER A 81 -31.39 37.27 16.09
C SER A 81 -32.84 37.47 16.52
N GLN A 82 -33.62 36.38 16.61
CA GLN A 82 -35.01 36.38 17.08
C GLN A 82 -35.15 36.05 18.58
N GLY A 83 -34.05 35.73 19.29
CA GLY A 83 -34.07 35.43 20.73
C GLY A 83 -32.94 34.49 21.17
N LYS A 84 -33.03 33.97 22.40
CA LYS A 84 -32.06 32.96 22.89
C LYS A 84 -32.33 31.62 22.20
N PRO A 85 -31.38 31.04 21.45
CA PRO A 85 -31.55 29.73 20.83
C PRO A 85 -31.51 28.64 21.90
N ASP A 86 -32.20 27.54 21.63
CA ASP A 86 -32.06 26.33 22.43
C ASP A 86 -30.62 25.83 22.38
N THR A 87 -30.11 25.34 23.53
CA THR A 87 -28.73 24.89 23.70
C THR A 87 -28.29 23.87 22.64
N TRP A 88 -29.19 23.00 22.17
CA TRP A 88 -28.88 21.99 21.17
C TRP A 88 -28.54 22.58 19.78
N LYS A 89 -29.13 23.73 19.43
CA LYS A 89 -28.89 24.41 18.14
C LYS A 89 -27.46 24.92 18.05
N VAL A 90 -26.85 25.27 19.18
CA VAL A 90 -25.44 25.69 19.27
C VAL A 90 -24.50 24.50 19.49
N ALA A 91 -24.92 23.50 20.28
CA ALA A 91 -24.08 22.34 20.57
C ALA A 91 -23.87 21.41 19.35
N ALA A 92 -24.89 21.22 18.51
CA ALA A 92 -24.82 20.36 17.34
C ALA A 92 -23.72 20.75 16.32
N PRO A 93 -23.62 22.01 15.83
CA PRO A 93 -22.55 22.40 14.90
C PRO A 93 -21.15 22.26 15.49
N VAL A 94 -20.99 22.55 16.80
CA VAL A 94 -19.70 22.39 17.48
C VAL A 94 -19.28 20.93 17.51
N LEU A 95 -20.19 20.01 17.87
CA LEU A 95 -19.91 18.58 17.87
C LEU A 95 -19.59 18.06 16.46
N ILE A 96 -20.35 18.47 15.45
CA ILE A 96 -20.10 18.11 14.04
C ILE A 96 -18.73 18.61 13.61
N GLY A 97 -18.34 19.83 13.96
CA GLY A 97 -17.02 20.39 13.66
C GLY A 97 -15.89 19.58 14.28
N VAL A 98 -16.04 19.16 15.55
CA VAL A 98 -15.05 18.31 16.24
C VAL A 98 -14.92 16.95 15.55
N VAL A 99 -16.04 16.30 15.22
CA VAL A 99 -16.04 15.02 14.50
C VAL A 99 -15.43 15.15 13.11
N ALA A 100 -15.72 16.25 12.40
CA ALA A 100 -15.15 16.53 11.09
C ALA A 100 -13.61 16.67 11.17
N ILE A 101 -13.08 17.45 12.11
CA ILE A 101 -11.62 17.59 12.31
C ILE A 101 -10.99 16.23 12.60
N TRP A 102 -11.63 15.41 13.44
CA TRP A 102 -11.14 14.07 13.75
C TRP A 102 -11.16 13.14 12.54
N ALA A 103 -12.20 13.21 11.71
CA ALA A 103 -12.31 12.45 10.46
C ALA A 103 -11.18 12.84 9.47
N VAL A 104 -10.90 14.14 9.30
CA VAL A 104 -9.77 14.61 8.47
C VAL A 104 -8.44 14.03 8.96
N ARG A 105 -8.22 14.04 10.28
CA ARG A 105 -7.02 13.44 10.88
C ARG A 105 -6.92 11.93 10.55
N MET A 106 -8.04 11.20 10.61
CA MET A 106 -8.07 9.78 10.29
C MET A 106 -7.69 9.53 8.83
N VAL A 107 -8.26 10.30 7.91
CA VAL A 107 -7.95 10.14 6.48
C VAL A 107 -6.51 10.52 6.18
N ALA A 108 -5.98 11.58 6.79
CA ALA A 108 -4.57 11.94 6.65
C ALA A 108 -3.65 10.78 7.09
N ARG A 109 -4.00 10.08 8.17
CA ARG A 109 -3.28 8.88 8.61
C ARG A 109 -3.38 7.72 7.60
N MET A 110 -4.57 7.45 7.08
CA MET A 110 -4.76 6.41 6.04
C MET A 110 -4.00 6.72 4.75
N PHE A 111 -3.95 7.98 4.33
CA PHE A 111 -3.17 8.41 3.17
C PHE A 111 -1.68 8.17 3.39
N LEU A 112 -1.13 8.63 4.52
CA LEU A 112 0.27 8.42 4.87
C LEU A 112 0.63 6.92 4.94
N SER A 113 -0.26 6.10 5.49
CA SER A 113 -0.16 4.64 5.51
C SER A 113 -0.03 4.06 4.09
N HIS A 114 -0.97 4.39 3.21
CA HIS A 114 -0.96 3.91 1.83
C HIS A 114 0.27 4.39 1.05
N SER A 115 0.70 5.64 1.24
CA SER A 115 1.91 6.18 0.63
C SER A 115 3.17 5.45 1.11
N HIS A 116 3.32 5.21 2.41
CA HIS A 116 4.45 4.45 2.95
C HIS A 116 4.49 3.05 2.34
N LEU A 117 3.33 2.38 2.28
CA LEU A 117 3.24 1.02 1.72
C LEU A 117 3.58 0.97 0.22
N ALA A 118 3.26 2.03 -0.52
CA ALA A 118 3.64 2.17 -1.92
C ALA A 118 5.16 2.35 -2.06
N THR A 119 5.78 3.24 -1.27
CA THR A 119 7.23 3.43 -1.28
C THR A 119 7.99 2.16 -0.86
N ASP A 120 7.54 1.45 0.19
CA ASP A 120 8.13 0.17 0.61
C ASP A 120 8.06 -0.88 -0.51
N ALA A 121 6.98 -0.89 -1.31
CA ALA A 121 6.87 -1.77 -2.47
C ALA A 121 7.87 -1.40 -3.59
N GLU A 122 8.05 -0.11 -3.89
CA GLU A 122 9.02 0.37 -4.89
C GLU A 122 10.47 0.06 -4.48
N GLU A 123 10.80 0.24 -3.20
CA GLU A 123 12.11 -0.10 -2.64
C GLU A 123 12.39 -1.60 -2.79
N ARG A 124 11.40 -2.46 -2.50
CA ARG A 124 11.53 -3.91 -2.70
C ARG A 124 11.75 -4.30 -4.15
N VAL A 125 11.04 -3.68 -5.10
CA VAL A 125 11.26 -3.91 -6.53
C VAL A 125 12.69 -3.57 -6.91
N THR A 126 13.20 -2.43 -6.46
CA THR A 126 14.56 -1.99 -6.73
C THR A 126 15.58 -3.00 -6.17
N MET A 127 15.41 -3.45 -4.92
CA MET A 127 16.28 -4.46 -4.31
C MET A 127 16.28 -5.79 -5.07
N VAL A 128 15.12 -6.30 -5.52
CA VAL A 128 15.04 -7.54 -6.32
C VAL A 128 15.78 -7.38 -7.65
N MET A 129 15.58 -6.25 -8.34
CA MET A 129 16.22 -5.98 -9.62
C MET A 129 17.73 -5.85 -9.48
N THR A 130 18.21 -5.15 -8.43
CA THR A 130 19.63 -5.07 -8.11
C THR A 130 20.22 -6.45 -7.79
N TYR A 131 19.52 -7.27 -7.01
CA TYR A 131 19.95 -8.62 -6.68
C TYR A 131 20.08 -9.50 -7.93
N LEU A 132 19.12 -9.42 -8.85
CA LEU A 132 19.18 -10.20 -10.09
C LEU A 132 20.31 -9.74 -11.02
N ALA A 133 20.52 -8.43 -11.15
CA ALA A 133 21.64 -7.88 -11.93
C ALA A 133 23.01 -8.36 -11.39
N LEU A 134 23.14 -8.52 -10.06
CA LEU A 134 24.35 -9.09 -9.44
C LEU A 134 24.53 -10.58 -9.78
N LEU A 135 23.43 -11.35 -9.84
CA LEU A 135 23.47 -12.77 -10.23
C LEU A 135 23.87 -12.94 -11.70
N GLU A 136 23.37 -12.10 -12.61
CA GLU A 136 23.71 -12.13 -14.04
C GLU A 136 25.17 -11.71 -14.31
N GLY A 137 25.70 -10.76 -13.53
CA GLY A 137 27.07 -10.23 -13.69
C GLY A 137 28.20 -11.17 -13.27
N LYS A 138 27.93 -12.46 -12.99
CA LYS A 138 28.88 -13.48 -12.45
C LYS A 138 29.54 -13.14 -11.11
N LYS A 139 29.21 -12.02 -10.47
CA LYS A 139 29.53 -11.74 -9.07
C LYS A 139 28.46 -12.37 -8.19
N MET A 140 28.50 -13.69 -8.09
CA MET A 140 27.58 -14.44 -7.26
C MET A 140 27.78 -14.02 -5.79
N PRO A 141 26.77 -13.43 -5.12
CA PRO A 141 26.89 -13.03 -3.72
C PRO A 141 27.20 -14.27 -2.88
N SER A 142 28.09 -14.14 -1.90
CA SER A 142 28.34 -15.22 -0.93
C SER A 142 27.04 -15.58 -0.20
N ASP A 143 26.98 -16.75 0.44
CA ASP A 143 25.79 -17.16 1.19
C ASP A 143 25.43 -16.17 2.33
N GLU A 144 26.43 -15.45 2.83
CA GLU A 144 26.28 -14.38 3.83
C GLU A 144 25.71 -13.09 3.20
N ASP A 145 26.23 -12.67 2.05
CA ASP A 145 25.70 -11.53 1.28
C ASP A 145 24.25 -11.78 0.83
N ARG A 146 23.94 -13.02 0.49
CA ARG A 146 22.60 -13.45 0.07
C ARG A 146 21.60 -13.33 1.23
N LYS A 147 21.98 -13.70 2.45
CA LYS A 147 21.15 -13.48 3.65
C LYS A 147 20.94 -12.00 3.95
N LEU A 148 21.97 -11.18 3.73
CA LEU A 148 21.92 -9.72 3.88
C LEU A 148 20.90 -9.05 2.96
N VAL A 149 20.75 -9.54 1.73
CA VAL A 149 19.77 -9.01 0.76
C VAL A 149 18.37 -9.60 0.95
N LEU A 150 18.26 -10.89 1.30
CA LEU A 150 16.96 -11.55 1.45
C LEU A 150 16.23 -11.18 2.75
N ALA A 151 16.94 -10.89 3.84
CA ALA A 151 16.31 -10.53 5.11
C ALA A 151 15.43 -9.26 5.03
N PRO A 152 15.88 -8.15 4.41
CA PRO A 152 15.04 -6.98 4.16
C PRO A 152 13.82 -7.28 3.26
N LEU A 153 13.99 -8.15 2.25
CA LEU A 153 12.93 -8.50 1.28
C LEU A 153 11.72 -9.19 1.92
N PHE A 154 11.95 -10.04 2.91
CA PHE A 154 10.90 -10.80 3.60
C PHE A 154 10.38 -10.14 4.88
N ARG A 155 10.91 -8.97 5.26
CA ARG A 155 10.39 -8.22 6.40
C ARG A 155 8.92 -7.83 6.18
N PRO A 156 8.02 -8.01 7.16
CA PRO A 156 6.65 -7.48 7.04
C PRO A 156 6.68 -5.96 6.90
N ALA A 157 5.85 -5.42 6.03
CA ALA A 157 5.73 -3.97 5.85
C ALA A 157 5.20 -3.35 7.15
N THR A 158 5.91 -2.35 7.66
CA THR A 158 5.49 -1.59 8.84
C THR A 158 4.70 -0.39 8.38
N ASP A 159 3.39 -0.53 8.34
CA ASP A 159 2.51 0.63 8.36
C ASP A 159 2.43 1.12 9.82
N GLY A 160 2.87 2.36 10.08
CA GLY A 160 2.94 2.95 11.42
C GLY A 160 1.61 2.99 12.18
N MET A 161 0.50 2.67 11.51
CA MET A 161 -0.85 2.60 12.07
C MET A 161 -1.02 1.60 13.22
N VAL A 162 -0.36 0.44 13.20
CA VAL A 162 -0.57 -0.62 14.22
C VAL A 162 0.12 -0.33 15.55
N LYS A 163 1.18 0.50 15.56
CA LYS A 163 1.90 0.85 16.80
C LYS A 163 1.30 2.02 17.56
N ASP A 164 0.57 2.90 16.86
CA ASP A 164 -0.02 4.12 17.42
C ASP A 164 -1.39 3.91 18.10
N GLU A 165 -1.98 2.71 17.99
CA GLU A 165 -3.28 2.37 18.60
C GLU A 165 -3.17 1.67 19.96
N GLY A 166 -1.96 1.34 20.39
CA GLY A 166 -1.71 0.97 21.77
C GLY A 166 -1.89 2.20 22.65
N LEU A 167 -2.91 2.20 23.51
CA LEU A 167 -3.07 3.19 24.59
C LEU A 167 -1.69 3.57 25.14
N PRO A 168 -1.37 4.87 25.27
CA PRO A 168 -0.06 5.26 25.79
C PRO A 168 0.16 4.53 27.12
N HIS A 169 1.28 3.81 27.22
CA HIS A 169 1.72 3.02 28.38
C HIS A 169 1.38 3.62 29.76
N PRO A 170 1.41 4.96 29.97
CA PRO A 170 1.03 5.58 31.24
C PRO A 170 -0.37 5.23 31.75
N MET A 171 -1.36 5.03 30.86
CA MET A 171 -2.73 4.72 31.29
C MET A 171 -2.86 3.27 31.74
N LEU A 172 -2.19 2.34 31.05
CA LEU A 172 -2.14 0.92 31.42
C LEU A 172 -1.41 0.70 32.76
N GLU A 173 -0.32 1.43 32.99
CA GLU A 173 0.39 1.41 34.28
C GLU A 173 -0.46 1.97 35.44
N LEU A 174 -1.30 2.99 35.16
CA LEU A 174 -2.20 3.54 36.17
C LEU A 174 -3.29 2.53 36.58
N PHE A 175 -3.85 1.79 35.61
CA PHE A 175 -4.88 0.79 35.87
C PHE A 175 -4.34 -0.46 36.60
N THR A 176 -3.14 -0.93 36.26
CA THR A 176 -2.52 -2.06 36.98
C THR A 176 -2.11 -1.67 38.40
N ARG A 177 -1.67 -0.42 38.61
CA ARG A 177 -1.31 0.09 39.94
C ARG A 177 -2.53 0.36 40.83
N MET A 178 -3.69 0.71 40.27
CA MET A 178 -4.94 0.88 41.03
C MET A 178 -5.61 -0.44 41.41
N GLY A 179 -5.41 -1.52 40.64
CA GLY A 179 -5.95 -2.84 40.94
C GLY A 179 -5.16 -3.67 41.97
N GLN A 180 -4.02 -3.16 42.45
CA GLN A 180 -3.15 -3.83 43.44
C GLN A 180 -3.25 -3.23 44.86
N LYS A 181 -4.32 -2.48 45.18
CA LYS A 181 -4.62 -2.00 46.53
C LYS A 181 -5.85 -2.68 47.11
#